data_AF-A0A421J8T4-F1
#
_entry.id   AF-A0A421J8T4-F1
#
_cell.length_a   1.000
_cell.length_b   1.000
_cell.length_c   1.000
_cell.angle_alpha   90.00
_cell.angle_beta   90.00
_cell.angle_gamma   90.00
#
_symmetry.space_group_name_H-M   'P 1'
#
loop_
_entity.id
_entity.type
_entity.pdbx_description
1 polymer ?
#
loop_
_entity_poly.entity_id
_entity_poly.type
_entity_poly.pdbx_seq_one_letter_code
_entity_poly.pdbx_strand_id
1 'polypeptide(L)'
;MEDPETAFARRGAPFTYNVEKFVQLVKSLKERQNETITAPTFDHKLKDPTENAIAIGPEVEFVILEGNYVSLPDAGWNSIEDYVDETWFIETPADLVRARIIKRHLEAGIAQTEEEAAQRADGSDLQNAAYIAQNSKKTTVLINGV
;
A
#
# COMPACT_ATOMS: atom_id res chain seq x y z
N MET A 1 0.67 -18.69 6.80
CA MET A 1 1.20 -18.55 5.43
C MET A 1 1.91 -19.84 5.10
N GLU A 2 1.54 -20.52 4.02
CA GLU A 2 1.96 -21.92 3.77
C GLU A 2 3.33 -22.05 3.10
N ASP A 3 3.88 -20.98 2.49
CA ASP A 3 5.22 -21.00 1.86
C ASP A 3 6.02 -19.70 2.11
N PRO A 4 7.07 -19.74 2.96
CA PRO A 4 7.96 -18.62 3.21
C PRO A 4 8.77 -18.14 1.99
N GLU A 5 9.07 -19.01 1.04
CA GLU A 5 9.84 -18.63 -0.17
C GLU A 5 9.00 -17.74 -1.07
N THR A 6 7.75 -18.15 -1.33
CA THR A 6 6.77 -17.33 -2.05
C THR A 6 6.52 -16.00 -1.33
N ALA A 7 6.43 -16.00 -0.01
CA ALA A 7 6.24 -14.77 0.78
C ALA A 7 7.35 -13.74 0.56
N PHE A 8 8.60 -14.21 0.54
CA PHE A 8 9.76 -13.36 0.30
C PHE A 8 9.83 -12.90 -1.16
N ALA A 9 9.61 -13.81 -2.12
CA ALA A 9 9.62 -13.50 -3.55
C ALA A 9 8.51 -12.53 -3.97
N ARG A 10 7.35 -12.60 -3.31
CA ARG A 10 6.19 -11.73 -3.53
C ARG A 10 6.04 -10.67 -2.45
N ARG A 11 7.10 -10.34 -1.71
CA ARG A 11 7.08 -9.27 -0.71
C ARG A 11 6.52 -8.00 -1.34
N GLY A 12 5.52 -7.42 -0.68
CA GLY A 12 4.79 -6.26 -1.19
C GLY A 12 3.50 -6.62 -1.92
N ALA A 13 3.18 -7.89 -2.19
CA ALA A 13 1.87 -8.33 -2.69
C ALA A 13 0.78 -8.25 -1.59
N PRO A 14 -0.52 -8.20 -1.94
CA PRO A 14 -1.60 -7.98 -0.97
C PRO A 14 -1.59 -8.94 0.23
N PHE A 15 -1.32 -10.22 -0.01
CA PHE A 15 -1.30 -11.27 1.02
C PHE A 15 -0.08 -11.21 1.95
N THR A 16 0.89 -10.34 1.67
CA THR A 16 2.08 -10.14 2.52
C THR A 16 1.88 -9.09 3.60
N TYR A 17 0.72 -8.40 3.60
CA TYR A 17 0.33 -7.44 4.63
C TYR A 17 -0.63 -8.06 5.64
N ASN A 18 -0.60 -7.56 6.87
CA ASN A 18 -1.60 -7.88 7.87
C ASN A 18 -2.83 -6.97 7.68
N VAL A 19 -3.70 -7.35 6.75
CA VAL A 19 -4.90 -6.58 6.43
C VAL A 19 -5.87 -6.49 7.61
N GLU A 20 -5.95 -7.52 8.44
CA GLU A 20 -6.82 -7.53 9.63
C GLU A 20 -6.42 -6.43 10.62
N LYS A 21 -5.12 -6.31 10.93
CA LYS A 21 -4.58 -5.23 11.78
C LYS A 21 -4.82 -3.86 11.15
N PHE A 22 -4.65 -3.74 9.84
CA PHE A 22 -4.88 -2.46 9.15
C PHE A 22 -6.35 -2.04 9.22
N VAL A 23 -7.29 -2.94 8.94
CA VAL A 23 -8.73 -2.69 9.06
C VAL A 23 -9.12 -2.32 10.50
N GLN A 24 -8.56 -3.02 11.50
CA GLN A 24 -8.78 -2.67 12.90
C GLN A 24 -8.32 -1.24 13.22
N LEU A 25 -7.15 -0.83 12.73
CA LEU A 25 -6.67 0.54 12.88
C LEU A 25 -7.62 1.55 12.22
N VAL A 26 -8.04 1.30 10.98
CA VAL A 26 -8.97 2.19 10.25
C VAL A 26 -10.30 2.32 10.99
N LYS A 27 -10.84 1.20 11.47
CA LYS A 27 -12.06 1.18 12.28
C LYS A 27 -11.89 1.98 13.58
N SER A 28 -10.81 1.76 14.33
CA SER A 28 -10.51 2.52 15.54
C SER A 28 -10.38 4.02 15.27
N LEU A 29 -9.79 4.40 14.14
CA LEU A 29 -9.73 5.80 13.72
C LEU A 29 -11.13 6.37 13.45
N LYS A 30 -12.03 5.62 12.77
CA LYS A 30 -13.39 6.08 12.50
C LYS A 30 -14.24 6.21 13.76
N GLU A 31 -14.05 5.31 14.72
CA GLU A 31 -14.87 5.22 15.94
C GLU A 31 -14.30 6.00 17.15
N ARG A 32 -13.10 6.59 17.03
CA ARG A 32 -12.41 7.26 18.15
C ARG A 32 -13.26 8.38 18.78
N GLN A 33 -13.36 8.40 20.10
CA GLN A 33 -14.08 9.43 20.86
C GLN A 33 -13.11 10.27 21.70
N ASN A 34 -12.46 11.25 21.07
CA ASN A 34 -11.41 12.08 21.70
C ASN A 34 -10.19 11.29 22.23
N GLU A 35 -9.97 10.08 21.74
CA GLU A 35 -8.84 9.23 22.12
C GLU A 35 -7.70 9.36 21.11
N THR A 36 -6.46 9.27 21.61
CA THR A 36 -5.28 9.13 20.76
C THR A 36 -5.15 7.70 20.29
N ILE A 37 -5.15 7.49 18.97
CA ILE A 37 -4.93 6.19 18.35
C ILE A 37 -3.46 6.09 17.92
N THR A 38 -2.83 4.94 18.14
CA THR A 38 -1.47 4.69 17.67
C THR A 38 -1.45 3.82 16.41
N ALA A 39 -0.55 4.13 15.49
CA ALA A 39 -0.35 3.39 14.25
C ALA A 39 1.12 2.95 14.12
N PRO A 40 1.38 1.82 13.43
CA PRO A 40 2.75 1.40 13.14
C PRO A 40 3.36 2.29 12.04
N THR A 41 4.69 2.31 11.99
CA THR A 41 5.45 2.79 10.82
C THR A 41 6.30 1.67 10.25
N PHE A 42 6.85 1.84 9.04
CA PHE A 42 7.81 0.91 8.45
C PHE A 42 9.20 1.55 8.42
N ASP A 43 10.16 0.95 9.13
CA ASP A 43 11.54 1.45 9.11
C ASP A 43 12.29 0.86 7.91
N HIS A 44 12.65 1.70 6.94
CA HIS A 44 13.37 1.27 5.74
C HIS A 44 14.80 0.79 6.00
N LYS A 45 15.44 1.17 7.12
CA LYS A 45 16.77 0.67 7.53
C LYS A 45 16.66 -0.73 8.14
N LEU A 46 15.68 -0.93 9.02
CA LEU A 46 15.44 -2.23 9.66
C LEU A 46 14.66 -3.20 8.75
N LYS A 47 13.99 -2.67 7.71
CA LYS A 47 13.08 -3.38 6.82
C LYS A 47 11.95 -4.07 7.58
N ASP A 48 11.52 -3.51 8.71
CA ASP A 48 10.51 -4.07 9.60
C ASP A 48 9.57 -2.98 10.15
N PRO A 49 8.32 -3.36 10.50
CA PRO A 49 7.38 -2.46 11.13
C PRO A 49 7.79 -2.14 12.58
N THR A 50 7.65 -0.88 12.97
CA THR A 50 7.73 -0.43 14.36
C THR A 50 6.33 -0.09 14.86
N GLU A 51 5.85 -0.86 15.83
CA GLU A 51 4.51 -0.69 16.41
C GLU A 51 4.42 0.60 17.24
N ASN A 52 3.24 1.21 17.28
CA ASN A 52 2.92 2.43 18.05
C ASN A 52 3.83 3.65 17.78
N ALA A 53 4.42 3.72 16.59
CA ALA A 53 5.38 4.77 16.24
C ALA A 53 4.72 6.12 15.89
N ILE A 54 3.46 6.10 15.47
CA ILE A 54 2.69 7.28 15.07
C ILE A 54 1.55 7.46 16.06
N ALA A 55 1.45 8.64 16.69
CA ALA A 55 0.33 9.01 17.53
C ALA A 55 -0.62 9.94 16.77
N ILE A 56 -1.89 9.58 16.69
CA ILE A 56 -2.94 10.33 16.01
C ILE A 56 -3.87 10.85 17.09
N GLY A 57 -3.68 12.12 17.47
CA GLY A 57 -4.42 12.76 18.55
C GLY A 57 -5.85 13.15 18.18
N PRO A 58 -6.68 13.52 19.18
CA PRO A 58 -8.07 13.93 18.97
C PRO A 58 -8.21 15.22 18.16
N GLU A 59 -7.17 16.04 18.09
CA GLU A 59 -7.11 17.26 17.28
C GLU A 59 -6.97 17.00 15.77
N VAL A 60 -6.62 15.77 15.36
CA VAL A 60 -6.52 15.39 13.96
C VAL A 60 -7.92 15.22 13.40
N GLU A 61 -8.35 16.15 12.53
CA GLU A 61 -9.67 16.11 11.90
C GLU A 61 -9.70 15.24 10.64
N PHE A 62 -8.59 15.21 9.90
CA PHE A 62 -8.48 14.50 8.62
C PHE A 62 -7.35 13.47 8.67
N VAL A 63 -7.64 12.26 8.21
CA VAL A 63 -6.66 11.19 8.05
C VAL A 63 -6.71 10.72 6.60
N ILE A 64 -5.57 10.75 5.92
CA ILE A 64 -5.42 10.20 4.58
C ILE A 64 -4.79 8.82 4.72
N LEU A 65 -5.51 7.80 4.25
CA LEU A 65 -5.02 6.44 4.18
C LEU A 65 -4.49 6.21 2.77
N GLU A 66 -3.17 6.10 2.63
CA GLU A 66 -2.52 5.84 1.34
C GLU A 66 -1.98 4.41 1.30
N GLY A 67 -2.23 3.71 0.20
CA GLY A 67 -1.62 2.42 -0.08
C GLY A 67 -2.15 1.76 -1.34
N ASN A 68 -1.36 0.84 -1.88
CA ASN A 68 -1.66 0.14 -3.14
C ASN A 68 -2.98 -0.65 -3.14
N TYR A 69 -3.45 -1.10 -1.97
CA TYR A 69 -4.47 -2.14 -1.84
C TYR A 69 -5.75 -1.68 -1.14
N VAL A 70 -5.84 -0.40 -0.77
CA VAL A 70 -6.94 0.14 0.06
C VAL A 70 -8.30 0.12 -0.64
N SER A 71 -8.34 -0.13 -1.95
CA SER A 71 -9.57 -0.24 -2.75
C SER A 71 -9.74 -1.60 -3.41
N LEU A 72 -9.02 -2.64 -2.97
CA LEU A 72 -9.16 -3.99 -3.51
C LEU A 72 -10.45 -4.69 -3.00
N PRO A 73 -11.08 -5.55 -3.83
CA PRO A 73 -12.25 -6.35 -3.46
C PRO A 73 -11.89 -7.62 -2.69
N ASP A 74 -10.60 -7.93 -2.56
CA ASP A 74 -10.06 -9.05 -1.81
C ASP A 74 -10.55 -9.07 -0.35
N ALA A 75 -10.67 -10.28 0.21
CA ALA A 75 -11.12 -10.47 1.58
C ALA A 75 -10.24 -9.68 2.58
N GLY A 76 -10.89 -8.98 3.51
CA GLY A 76 -10.24 -8.07 4.45
C GLY A 76 -10.09 -6.67 3.86
N TRP A 77 -9.43 -6.53 2.70
CA TRP A 77 -9.23 -5.23 2.04
C TRP A 77 -10.56 -4.57 1.69
N ASN A 78 -11.53 -5.37 1.27
CA ASN A 78 -12.85 -4.90 0.90
C ASN A 78 -13.61 -4.18 2.02
N SER A 79 -13.31 -4.44 3.30
CA SER A 79 -14.00 -3.84 4.45
C SER A 79 -13.55 -2.42 4.79
N ILE A 80 -12.45 -1.94 4.19
CA ILE A 80 -11.94 -0.58 4.44
C ILE A 80 -12.98 0.48 4.04
N GLU A 81 -13.75 0.21 2.97
CA GLU A 81 -14.76 1.15 2.45
C GLU A 81 -15.89 1.47 3.45
N ASP A 82 -16.13 0.58 4.42
CA ASP A 82 -17.16 0.77 5.45
C ASP A 82 -16.76 1.81 6.51
N TYR A 83 -15.47 2.18 6.55
CA TYR A 83 -14.88 3.02 7.61
C TYR A 83 -14.28 4.32 7.10
N VAL A 84 -14.36 4.61 5.80
CA VAL A 84 -13.81 5.82 5.18
C VAL A 84 -14.91 6.66 4.54
N ASP A 85 -14.70 7.98 4.54
CA ASP A 85 -15.69 8.93 3.99
C ASP A 85 -15.54 9.11 2.47
N GLU A 86 -14.33 8.93 1.93
CA GLU A 86 -14.04 9.09 0.50
C GLU A 86 -12.95 8.10 0.05
N THR A 87 -13.05 7.62 -1.19
CA THR A 87 -12.05 6.74 -1.81
C THR A 87 -11.52 7.33 -3.10
N TRP A 88 -10.20 7.22 -3.30
CA TRP A 88 -9.48 7.89 -4.38
C TRP A 88 -8.61 6.86 -5.10
N PHE A 89 -8.64 6.85 -6.42
CA PHE A 89 -7.77 6.01 -7.24
C PHE A 89 -6.92 6.88 -8.16
N ILE A 90 -5.61 6.63 -8.17
CA ILE A 90 -4.67 7.30 -9.06
C ILE A 90 -4.39 6.35 -10.23
N GLU A 91 -4.92 6.69 -11.40
CA GLU A 91 -4.69 5.95 -12.62
C GLU A 91 -3.48 6.53 -13.37
N THR A 92 -2.42 5.73 -13.44
CA THR A 92 -1.18 6.05 -14.15
C THR A 92 -0.98 5.04 -15.29
N PRO A 93 -0.62 5.49 -16.51
CA PRO A 93 -0.25 4.62 -17.61
C PRO A 93 0.83 3.59 -17.22
N ALA A 94 0.66 2.33 -17.63
CA ALA A 94 1.53 1.23 -17.21
C ALA A 94 3.01 1.42 -17.60
N ASP A 95 3.28 2.07 -18.73
CA ASP A 95 4.61 2.43 -19.19
C ASP A 95 5.27 3.48 -18.28
N LEU A 96 4.50 4.46 -17.80
CA LEU A 96 4.97 5.44 -16.83
C LEU A 96 5.21 4.82 -15.45
N VAL A 97 4.32 3.92 -15.00
CA VAL A 97 4.52 3.14 -13.75
C VAL A 97 5.83 2.37 -13.82
N ARG A 98 6.05 1.61 -14.90
CA ARG A 98 7.29 0.86 -15.13
C ARG A 98 8.52 1.76 -15.11
N ALA A 99 8.50 2.86 -15.86
CA ALA A 99 9.62 3.80 -15.93
C ALA A 99 9.96 4.38 -14.54
N ARG A 100 8.96 4.71 -13.72
CA ARG A 100 9.15 5.22 -12.36
C ARG A 100 9.72 4.19 -11.40
N ILE A 101 9.27 2.93 -11.49
CA ILE A 101 9.81 1.85 -10.65
C ILE A 101 11.27 1.58 -10.99
N ILE A 102 11.63 1.52 -12.29
CA ILE A 102 13.01 1.36 -12.74
C ILE A 102 13.89 2.49 -12.17
N LYS A 103 13.45 3.74 -12.35
CA LYS A 103 14.15 4.91 -11.80
C LYS A 103 14.35 4.80 -10.29
N ARG A 104 13.31 4.45 -9.54
CA ARG A 104 13.36 4.26 -8.08
C ARG A 104 14.35 3.16 -7.67
N HIS A 105 14.42 2.04 -8.38
CA HIS A 105 15.37 0.97 -8.09
C HIS A 105 16.83 1.42 -8.26
N LEU A 106 17.11 2.21 -9.30
CA LEU A 106 18.44 2.77 -9.53
C LEU A 106 18.81 3.79 -8.44
N GLU A 107 17.91 4.73 -8.14
CA GLU A 107 18.14 5.78 -7.13
C GLU A 107 18.31 5.20 -5.72
N ALA A 108 17.60 4.12 -5.39
CA ALA A 108 17.71 3.42 -4.11
C ALA A 108 18.92 2.47 -4.03
N GLY A 109 19.69 2.32 -5.12
CA GLY A 109 20.81 1.37 -5.21
C GLY A 109 20.40 -0.11 -5.14
N ILE A 110 19.11 -0.40 -5.36
CA ILE A 110 18.54 -1.76 -5.37
C ILE A 110 19.02 -2.52 -6.62
N ALA A 111 19.28 -1.80 -7.71
CA ALA A 111 19.85 -2.31 -8.94
C ALA A 111 21.02 -1.43 -9.38
N GLN A 112 22.04 -2.04 -9.99
CA GLN A 112 23.24 -1.32 -10.46
C GLN A 112 23.13 -0.89 -11.93
N THR A 113 22.24 -1.54 -12.69
CA THR A 113 22.02 -1.24 -14.12
C THR A 113 20.53 -1.09 -14.41
N GLU A 114 20.20 -0.37 -15.48
CA GLU A 114 18.81 -0.21 -15.93
C GLU A 114 18.18 -1.56 -16.29
N GLU A 115 18.96 -2.49 -16.85
CA GLU A 115 18.50 -3.84 -17.16
C GLU A 115 18.12 -4.62 -15.89
N GLU A 116 18.95 -4.59 -14.85
CA GLU A 116 18.63 -5.23 -13.57
C GLU A 116 17.39 -4.58 -12.92
N ALA A 117 17.31 -3.25 -12.96
CA ALA A 117 16.17 -2.51 -12.44
C ALA A 117 14.87 -2.86 -13.17
N ALA A 118 14.94 -3.03 -14.49
CA ALA A 118 13.84 -3.46 -15.35
C ALA A 118 13.39 -4.88 -15.02
N GLN A 119 14.32 -5.84 -14.92
CA GLN A 119 14.01 -7.22 -14.54
C GLN A 119 13.31 -7.30 -13.17
N ARG A 120 13.77 -6.49 -12.20
CA ARG A 120 13.12 -6.40 -10.88
C ARG A 120 11.72 -5.78 -10.96
N ALA A 121 11.57 -4.69 -11.72
CA ALA A 121 10.28 -4.03 -11.93
C ALA A 121 9.26 -4.99 -12.58
N ASP A 122 9.69 -5.70 -13.62
CA ASP A 122 8.88 -6.67 -14.39
C ASP A 122 8.48 -7.91 -13.57
N GLY A 123 9.08 -8.09 -12.38
CA GLY A 123 8.72 -9.09 -11.41
C GLY A 123 7.52 -8.70 -10.54
N SER A 124 7.71 -8.71 -9.21
CA SER A 124 6.63 -8.54 -8.24
C SER A 124 5.93 -7.18 -8.36
N ASP A 125 6.68 -6.09 -8.60
CA ASP A 125 6.12 -4.74 -8.62
C ASP A 125 5.09 -4.55 -9.72
N LEU A 126 5.41 -4.88 -10.97
CA LEU A 126 4.45 -4.74 -12.08
C LEU A 126 3.35 -5.79 -12.06
N GLN A 127 3.59 -6.99 -11.51
CA GLN A 127 2.50 -7.94 -11.26
C GLN A 127 1.47 -7.37 -10.28
N ASN A 128 1.94 -6.73 -9.20
CA ASN A 128 1.07 -6.09 -8.24
C ASN A 128 0.36 -4.88 -8.86
N ALA A 129 1.08 -4.03 -9.61
CA ALA A 129 0.49 -2.88 -10.30
C ALA A 129 -0.62 -3.29 -11.29
N ALA A 130 -0.38 -4.35 -12.08
CA ALA A 130 -1.37 -4.90 -13.00
C ALA A 130 -2.60 -5.43 -12.24
N TYR A 131 -2.38 -6.12 -11.12
CA TYR A 131 -3.48 -6.62 -10.28
C TYR A 131 -4.34 -5.47 -9.74
N ILE A 132 -3.73 -4.40 -9.24
CA ILE A 132 -4.42 -3.22 -8.72
C ILE A 132 -5.26 -2.58 -9.82
N ALA A 133 -4.68 -2.36 -11.01
CA ALA A 133 -5.38 -1.72 -12.12
C ALA A 133 -6.57 -2.55 -12.63
N GLN A 134 -6.47 -3.88 -12.59
CA GLN A 134 -7.51 -4.79 -13.08
C GLN A 134 -8.62 -5.06 -12.07
N ASN A 135 -8.32 -4.98 -10.76
CA ASN A 135 -9.23 -5.48 -9.73
C ASN A 135 -9.74 -4.41 -8.76
N SER A 136 -9.14 -3.22 -8.70
CA SER A 136 -9.62 -2.16 -7.80
C SER A 136 -11.09 -1.85 -8.01
N LYS A 137 -11.82 -1.69 -6.90
CA LYS A 137 -13.21 -1.24 -6.91
C LYS A 137 -13.28 0.17 -7.50
N LYS A 138 -14.47 0.54 -8.01
CA LYS A 138 -14.75 1.92 -8.39
C LYS A 138 -14.67 2.82 -7.16
N THR A 139 -13.83 3.84 -7.22
CA THR A 139 -13.65 4.84 -6.17
C THR A 139 -14.52 6.07 -6.37
N THR A 140 -14.68 6.88 -5.32
CA THR A 140 -15.39 8.17 -5.38
C THR A 140 -14.71 9.13 -6.35
N VAL A 141 -13.38 9.20 -6.30
CA VAL A 141 -12.55 10.07 -7.14
C VAL A 141 -11.57 9.23 -7.96
N LEU A 142 -11.45 9.56 -9.25
CA LEU A 142 -10.44 9.03 -10.15
C LEU A 142 -9.52 10.18 -10.60
N ILE A 143 -8.22 10.03 -10.37
CA ILE A 143 -7.20 11.00 -10.77
C ILE A 143 -6.39 10.38 -11.91
N ASN A 144 -6.40 11.02 -13.08
CA ASN A 144 -5.76 10.50 -14.29
C ASN A 144 -4.42 11.18 -14.58
N GLY A 145 -3.46 10.40 -15.09
CA GLY A 145 -2.27 10.93 -15.75
C GLY A 145 -1.21 11.51 -14.80
N VAL A 146 -1.24 11.08 -13.54
CA VAL A 146 -0.20 11.45 -12.56
C VAL A 146 0.97 10.53 -12.67
#